data_AF-A0A257T8N5-F1
#
_entry.id   AF-A0A257T8N5-F1
#
_cell.length_a   1.000
_cell.length_b   1.000
_cell.length_c   1.000
_cell.angle_alpha   90.00
_cell.angle_beta   90.00
_cell.angle_gamma   90.00
#
_symmetry.space_group_name_H-M   'P 1'
#
loop_
_entity.id
_entity.type
_entity.pdbx_description
1 polymer ?
#
loop_
_entity_poly.entity_id
_entity_poly.type
_entity_poly.pdbx_seq_one_letter_code
_entity_poly.pdbx_strand_id
1 'polypeptide(L)'
;MPFFPESSRDLLLVIFCLLGIAATIVCLVGWRHVRGTTFAAPAAWAVFSFTALTIDAAYSLTLLHGDQPPALHADYLAGMTTLAPFVALLGAKRPQDRAWQFIVASLLGLLAFQDLRSWSLDPSVPPAPHAAWCWLATGLVVMQLLNYLPTRYASAACMAFLGQVSVLLNVCFPFVPDDTRAASFGLPLLAVSTLLAAVLTRRRTFGRREPEDGI
;
A
#
# COMPACT_ATOMS: atom_id res chain seq x y z
N MET A 1 -3.59 -26.84 -9.02
CA MET A 1 -2.30 -26.29 -9.48
C MET A 1 -2.52 -25.59 -10.81
N PRO A 2 -2.49 -24.25 -10.91
CA PRO A 2 -2.25 -23.61 -12.18
C PRO A 2 -0.74 -23.61 -12.42
N PHE A 3 -0.28 -24.50 -13.30
CA PHE A 3 1.09 -24.55 -13.80
C PHE A 3 1.27 -23.37 -14.75
N PHE A 4 1.55 -22.18 -14.21
CA PHE A 4 1.92 -21.05 -15.06
C PHE A 4 3.35 -21.28 -15.55
N PRO A 5 3.59 -21.29 -16.87
CA PRO A 5 4.96 -21.36 -17.39
C PRO A 5 5.75 -20.15 -16.86
N GLU A 6 7.05 -20.31 -16.65
CA GLU A 6 7.93 -19.26 -16.06
C GLU A 6 7.76 -17.90 -16.76
N SER A 7 7.60 -17.92 -18.09
CA SER A 7 7.31 -16.74 -18.91
C SER A 7 6.04 -15.96 -18.51
N SER A 8 5.02 -16.63 -17.95
CA SER A 8 3.80 -15.98 -17.46
C SER A 8 4.01 -15.27 -16.13
N ARG A 9 4.91 -15.78 -15.27
CA ARG A 9 5.21 -15.16 -13.96
C ARG A 9 6.00 -13.86 -14.16
N ASP A 10 6.98 -13.88 -15.04
CA ASP A 10 7.77 -12.69 -15.39
C ASP A 10 6.88 -11.60 -15.98
N LEU A 11 6.00 -11.97 -16.91
CA LEU A 11 5.04 -11.04 -17.50
C LEU A 11 4.13 -10.40 -16.44
N LEU A 12 3.61 -11.18 -15.49
CA LEU A 12 2.77 -10.68 -14.41
C LEU A 12 3.51 -9.69 -13.52
N LEU A 13 4.74 -10.01 -13.10
CA LEU A 13 5.54 -9.14 -12.26
C LEU A 13 5.93 -7.83 -12.98
N VAL A 14 6.22 -7.88 -14.28
CA VAL A 14 6.42 -6.67 -15.11
C VAL A 14 5.15 -5.82 -15.11
N ILE A 15 3.98 -6.42 -15.31
CA ILE A 15 2.70 -5.71 -15.25
C ILE A 15 2.49 -5.06 -13.86
N PHE A 16 2.80 -5.78 -12.78
CA PHE A 16 2.68 -5.24 -11.42
C PHE A 16 3.63 -4.07 -11.17
N CYS A 17 4.88 -4.15 -11.66
CA CYS A 17 5.83 -3.03 -11.61
C CYS A 17 5.30 -1.81 -12.37
N LEU A 18 4.79 -1.99 -13.59
CA LEU A 18 4.21 -0.90 -14.37
C LEU A 18 3.01 -0.25 -13.66
N LEU A 19 2.15 -1.05 -13.06
CA LEU A 19 1.01 -0.56 -12.26
C LEU A 19 1.48 0.18 -11.00
N GLY A 20 2.50 -0.33 -10.31
CA GLY A 20 3.11 0.32 -9.14
C GLY A 20 3.75 1.67 -9.49
N ILE A 21 4.48 1.74 -10.60
CA ILE A 21 5.04 2.99 -11.13
C ILE A 21 3.91 3.99 -11.45
N ALA A 22 2.87 3.55 -12.17
CA ALA A 22 1.74 4.39 -12.52
C ALA A 22 1.03 4.94 -11.26
N ALA A 23 0.77 4.09 -10.27
CA ALA A 23 0.17 4.50 -9.00
C ALA A 23 1.07 5.49 -8.23
N THR A 24 2.39 5.25 -8.18
CA THR A 24 3.37 6.15 -7.57
C THR A 24 3.34 7.53 -8.24
N ILE A 25 3.30 7.59 -9.57
CA ILE A 25 3.21 8.84 -10.33
C ILE A 25 1.90 9.57 -10.00
N VAL A 26 0.77 8.87 -9.95
CA VAL A 26 -0.52 9.48 -9.58
C VAL A 26 -0.49 10.05 -8.16
N CYS A 27 0.06 9.30 -7.19
CA CYS A 27 0.25 9.79 -5.83
C CYS A 27 1.19 11.00 -5.78
N LEU A 28 2.26 11.02 -6.56
CA LEU A 28 3.22 12.12 -6.60
C LEU A 28 2.59 13.39 -7.20
N VAL A 29 1.82 13.25 -8.27
CA VAL A 29 1.03 14.35 -8.85
C VAL A 29 -0.01 14.83 -7.83
N GLY A 30 -0.75 13.92 -7.20
CA GLY A 30 -1.72 14.24 -6.16
C GLY A 30 -1.09 15.01 -4.99
N TRP A 31 0.05 14.55 -4.50
CA TRP A 31 0.82 15.19 -3.44
C TRP A 31 1.16 16.63 -3.79
N ARG A 32 1.66 16.90 -5.01
CA ARG A 32 1.97 18.26 -5.47
C ARG A 32 0.75 19.20 -5.41
N HIS A 33 -0.45 18.69 -5.71
CA HIS A 33 -1.68 19.48 -5.68
C HIS A 33 -2.20 19.76 -4.26
N VAL A 34 -1.89 18.88 -3.30
CA VAL A 34 -2.31 19.05 -1.90
C VAL A 34 -1.23 19.66 -1.01
N ARG A 35 -0.11 20.11 -1.58
CA ARG A 35 0.94 20.83 -0.82
C ARG A 35 0.36 22.07 -0.18
N GLY A 36 0.75 22.32 1.07
CA GLY A 36 0.19 23.41 1.89
C GLY A 36 -1.15 23.07 2.57
N THR A 37 -1.72 21.89 2.33
CA THR A 37 -2.89 21.39 3.06
C THR A 37 -2.48 20.32 4.07
N THR A 38 -3.36 20.02 5.03
CA THR A 38 -3.14 18.93 6.00
C THR A 38 -3.13 17.53 5.34
N PHE A 39 -3.53 17.40 4.07
CA PHE A 39 -3.45 16.16 3.30
C PHE A 39 -2.08 15.93 2.66
N ALA A 40 -1.15 16.88 2.75
CA ALA A 40 0.19 16.74 2.18
C ALA A 40 0.95 15.54 2.78
N ALA A 41 0.85 15.32 4.09
CA ALA A 41 1.55 14.22 4.75
C ALA A 41 0.97 12.83 4.38
N PRO A 42 -0.36 12.59 4.44
CA PRO A 42 -0.96 11.36 3.92
C PRO A 42 -0.55 11.04 2.48
N ALA A 43 -0.54 12.05 1.60
CA ALA A 43 -0.14 11.87 0.20
C ALA A 43 1.35 11.53 0.06
N ALA A 44 2.24 12.11 0.88
CA ALA A 44 3.65 11.74 0.90
C ALA A 44 3.86 10.28 1.36
N TRP A 45 3.15 9.83 2.40
CA TRP A 45 3.19 8.43 2.81
C TRP A 45 2.62 7.48 1.77
N ALA A 46 1.62 7.90 0.97
CA ALA A 46 1.12 7.11 -0.15
C ALA A 46 2.19 6.93 -1.23
N VAL A 47 2.93 7.99 -1.57
CA VAL A 47 4.09 7.91 -2.48
C VAL A 47 5.13 6.94 -1.92
N PHE A 48 5.49 7.08 -0.64
CA PHE A 48 6.44 6.19 0.02
C PHE A 48 6.00 4.72 -0.05
N SER A 49 4.74 4.43 0.25
CA SER A 49 4.22 3.07 0.25
C SER A 49 4.18 2.44 -1.14
N PHE A 50 3.69 3.16 -2.16
CA PHE A 50 3.73 2.65 -3.53
C PHE A 50 5.15 2.46 -4.06
N THR A 51 6.08 3.34 -3.68
CA THR A 51 7.50 3.19 -4.03
C THR A 51 8.06 1.92 -3.41
N ALA A 52 7.80 1.66 -2.12
CA ALA A 52 8.24 0.46 -1.43
C ALA A 52 7.68 -0.82 -2.08
N LEU A 53 6.38 -0.88 -2.36
CA LEU A 53 5.76 -2.02 -3.06
C LEU A 53 6.29 -2.21 -4.49
N THR A 54 6.61 -1.13 -5.19
CA THR A 54 7.17 -1.21 -6.55
C THR A 54 8.60 -1.74 -6.53
N ILE A 55 9.41 -1.28 -5.58
CA ILE A 55 10.78 -1.78 -5.37
C ILE A 55 10.74 -3.26 -5.01
N ASP A 56 9.81 -3.65 -4.13
CA ASP A 56 9.60 -5.05 -3.73
C ASP A 56 9.21 -5.94 -4.93
N ALA A 57 8.26 -5.50 -5.75
CA ALA A 57 7.89 -6.20 -6.98
C ALA A 57 9.07 -6.32 -7.98
N ALA A 58 9.88 -5.26 -8.10
CA ALA A 58 11.07 -5.26 -8.95
C ALA A 58 12.19 -6.16 -8.39
N TYR A 59 12.37 -6.19 -7.07
CA TYR A 59 13.31 -7.09 -6.40
C TYR A 59 12.89 -8.55 -6.62
N SER A 60 11.59 -8.83 -6.52
CA SER A 60 11.00 -10.13 -6.82
C SER A 60 11.30 -10.64 -8.24
N LEU A 61 11.41 -9.76 -9.24
CA LEU A 61 11.84 -10.10 -10.61
C LEU A 61 13.31 -10.53 -10.67
N THR A 62 14.19 -9.84 -9.92
CA THR A 62 15.63 -10.15 -9.92
C THR A 62 15.95 -11.47 -9.23
N LEU A 63 15.20 -11.82 -8.18
CA LEU A 63 15.35 -13.08 -7.45
C LEU A 63 14.91 -14.30 -8.25
N LEU A 64 14.03 -14.16 -9.24
CA LEU A 64 13.71 -15.27 -10.16
C LEU A 64 14.93 -15.71 -10.98
N HIS A 65 15.98 -14.90 -11.03
CA HIS A 65 17.19 -15.14 -11.80
C HIS A 65 18.44 -15.43 -10.92
N GLY A 66 18.31 -15.57 -9.59
CA GLY A 66 19.46 -15.85 -8.71
C GLY A 66 19.15 -16.42 -7.32
N ASP A 67 20.13 -17.11 -6.72
CA ASP A 67 20.08 -17.79 -5.40
C ASP A 67 20.27 -16.83 -4.20
N GLN A 68 19.54 -15.71 -4.15
CA GLN A 68 19.66 -14.72 -3.07
C GLN A 68 18.63 -14.92 -1.95
N PRO A 69 18.95 -14.50 -0.70
CA PRO A 69 18.14 -14.71 0.51
C PRO A 69 16.70 -14.16 0.38
N PRO A 70 15.78 -14.61 1.27
CA PRO A 70 14.36 -14.64 0.95
C PRO A 70 13.75 -13.24 0.83
N ALA A 71 12.99 -13.04 -0.25
CA ALA A 71 12.10 -11.90 -0.49
C ALA A 71 11.17 -11.58 0.70
N LEU A 72 10.98 -12.54 1.62
CA LEU A 72 10.02 -12.51 2.72
C LEU A 72 10.12 -11.27 3.62
N HIS A 73 11.34 -10.80 3.95
CA HIS A 73 11.52 -9.61 4.79
C HIS A 73 11.18 -8.30 4.03
N ALA A 74 11.53 -8.24 2.74
CA ALA A 74 11.20 -7.10 1.89
C ALA A 74 9.68 -6.99 1.68
N ASP A 75 9.03 -8.13 1.36
CA ASP A 75 7.58 -8.24 1.20
C ASP A 75 6.85 -7.76 2.48
N TYR A 76 7.32 -8.19 3.66
CA TYR A 76 6.79 -7.77 4.96
C TYR A 76 6.87 -6.24 5.13
N LEU A 77 8.06 -5.66 4.97
CA LEU A 77 8.29 -4.24 5.18
C LEU A 77 7.48 -3.40 4.20
N ALA A 78 7.52 -3.77 2.92
CA ALA A 78 6.77 -3.11 1.86
C ALA A 78 5.26 -3.16 2.15
N GLY A 79 4.75 -4.31 2.60
CA GLY A 79 3.36 -4.46 2.98
C GLY A 79 2.94 -3.59 4.17
N MET A 80 3.78 -3.51 5.20
CA MET A 80 3.50 -2.66 6.38
C MET A 80 3.44 -1.18 6.04
N THR A 81 4.18 -0.72 5.03
CA THR A 81 4.10 0.69 4.58
C THR A 81 2.70 1.09 4.11
N THR A 82 1.86 0.14 3.68
CA THR A 82 0.50 0.41 3.17
C THR A 82 -0.44 0.96 4.23
N LEU A 83 -0.11 0.81 5.52
CA LEU A 83 -0.85 1.37 6.63
C LEU A 83 -0.56 2.86 6.82
N ALA A 84 0.65 3.32 6.47
CA ALA A 84 1.14 4.66 6.75
C ALA A 84 0.26 5.80 6.20
N PRO A 85 -0.24 5.74 4.95
CA PRO A 85 -1.08 6.82 4.40
C PRO A 85 -2.37 7.01 5.18
N PHE A 86 -2.98 5.91 5.63
CA PHE A 86 -4.22 5.95 6.38
C PHE A 86 -4.01 6.41 7.81
N VAL A 87 -2.97 5.89 8.49
CA VAL A 87 -2.63 6.37 9.83
C VAL A 87 -2.37 7.86 9.76
N ALA A 88 -1.55 8.34 8.80
CA ALA A 88 -1.31 9.77 8.60
C ALA A 88 -2.61 10.58 8.36
N LEU A 89 -3.56 10.02 7.61
CA LEU A 89 -4.85 10.64 7.33
C LEU A 89 -5.70 10.87 8.60
N LEU A 90 -5.68 9.92 9.55
CA LEU A 90 -6.38 10.09 10.83
C LEU A 90 -5.87 11.33 11.61
N GLY A 91 -4.60 11.67 11.46
CA GLY A 91 -3.97 12.85 12.04
C GLY A 91 -4.26 14.15 11.30
N ALA A 92 -4.60 14.10 10.01
CA ALA A 92 -4.76 15.29 9.15
C ALA A 92 -5.91 16.22 9.57
N LYS A 93 -6.81 15.77 10.45
CA LYS A 93 -7.90 16.58 11.02
C LYS A 93 -7.50 17.38 12.25
N ARG A 94 -6.29 17.19 12.79
CA ARG A 94 -5.84 17.81 14.04
C ARG A 94 -4.81 18.91 13.77
N PRO A 95 -4.77 19.99 14.57
CA PRO A 95 -3.77 21.06 14.44
C PRO A 95 -2.34 20.59 14.75
N GLN A 96 -2.17 19.39 15.31
CA GLN A 96 -0.89 18.77 15.65
C GLN A 96 -0.47 17.72 14.61
N ASP A 97 -0.61 18.03 13.32
CA ASP A 97 -0.32 17.12 12.21
C ASP A 97 1.13 16.62 12.20
N ARG A 98 2.08 17.47 12.61
CA ARG A 98 3.51 17.14 12.72
C ARG A 98 3.80 16.09 13.78
N ALA A 99 3.21 16.24 14.98
CA ALA A 99 3.34 15.25 16.06
C ALA A 99 2.80 13.88 15.62
N TRP A 100 1.74 13.89 14.81
CA TRP A 100 1.17 12.67 14.26
C TRP A 100 2.09 11.94 13.27
N GLN A 101 2.96 12.65 12.53
CA GLN A 101 3.94 11.99 11.65
C GLN A 101 4.97 11.18 12.44
N PHE A 102 5.30 11.61 13.66
CA PHE A 102 6.13 10.81 14.56
C PHE A 102 5.42 9.52 14.98
N ILE A 103 4.09 9.52 15.16
CA ILE A 103 3.32 8.31 15.46
C ILE A 103 3.37 7.34 14.28
N VAL A 104 3.17 7.83 13.05
CA VAL A 104 3.25 7.02 11.83
C VAL A 104 4.65 6.42 11.68
N ALA A 105 5.69 7.24 11.82
CA ALA A 105 7.08 6.78 11.73
C ALA A 105 7.44 5.79 12.85
N SER A 106 6.98 6.02 14.08
CA SER A 106 7.21 5.11 15.22
C SER A 106 6.50 3.77 15.02
N LEU A 107 5.28 3.78 14.49
CA LEU A 107 4.56 2.55 14.15
C LEU A 107 5.34 1.73 13.11
N LEU A 108 5.78 2.36 12.02
CA LEU A 108 6.61 1.68 11.01
C LEU A 108 7.93 1.20 11.59
N GLY A 109 8.58 2.00 12.45
CA GLY A 109 9.82 1.62 13.13
C GLY A 109 9.65 0.42 14.05
N LEU A 110 8.54 0.33 14.79
CA LEU A 110 8.24 -0.82 15.64
C LEU A 110 7.96 -2.10 14.83
N LEU A 111 7.26 -1.98 13.70
CA LEU A 111 7.02 -3.10 12.79
C LEU A 111 8.33 -3.55 12.13
N ALA A 112 9.13 -2.60 11.64
CA ALA A 112 10.45 -2.90 11.06
C ALA A 112 11.42 -3.49 12.08
N PHE A 113 11.34 -3.08 13.35
CA PHE A 113 12.17 -3.65 14.41
C PHE A 113 11.88 -5.14 14.64
N GLN A 114 10.63 -5.57 14.52
CA GLN A 114 10.29 -7.00 14.64
C GLN A 114 10.91 -7.79 13.50
N ASP A 115 10.83 -7.25 12.28
CA ASP A 115 11.42 -7.85 11.09
C ASP A 115 12.95 -7.96 11.21
N LEU A 116 13.61 -6.87 11.61
CA LEU A 116 15.05 -6.82 11.85
C LEU A 116 15.49 -7.83 12.92
N ARG A 117 14.67 -8.01 13.97
CA ARG A 117 14.95 -9.02 15.00
C ARG A 117 14.87 -10.43 14.43
N SER A 118 13.84 -10.78 13.65
CA SER A 118 13.77 -12.09 12.99
C SER A 118 14.95 -12.31 12.05
N TRP A 119 15.26 -11.31 11.22
CA TRP A 119 16.36 -11.38 10.26
C TRP A 119 17.72 -11.58 10.94
N SER A 120 17.95 -10.93 12.10
CA SER A 120 19.19 -11.10 12.86
C SER A 120 19.35 -12.48 13.50
N LEU A 121 18.26 -13.21 13.73
CA LEU A 121 18.25 -14.53 14.35
C LEU A 121 18.37 -15.63 13.30
N ASP A 122 17.53 -15.57 12.27
CA ASP A 122 17.55 -16.49 11.14
C ASP A 122 16.94 -15.80 9.91
N PRO A 123 17.77 -15.40 8.92
CA PRO A 123 17.29 -14.77 7.69
C PRO A 123 16.40 -15.67 6.83
N SER A 124 16.39 -16.99 7.05
CA SER A 124 15.60 -17.94 6.27
C SER A 124 14.15 -18.07 6.75
N VAL A 125 13.87 -17.58 7.97
CA VAL A 125 12.57 -17.69 8.61
C VAL A 125 11.77 -16.41 8.36
N PRO A 126 10.51 -16.51 7.83
CA PRO A 126 9.68 -15.34 7.63
C PRO A 126 9.44 -14.58 8.95
N PRO A 127 9.33 -13.24 8.90
CA PRO A 127 8.97 -12.46 10.06
C PRO A 127 7.61 -12.91 10.59
N ALA A 128 7.57 -13.35 11.84
CA ALA A 128 6.34 -13.74 12.53
C ALA A 128 5.90 -12.60 13.46
N PRO A 129 5.11 -11.62 12.97
CA PRO A 129 4.62 -10.55 13.83
C PRO A 129 3.78 -11.11 14.98
N HIS A 130 3.93 -10.52 16.16
CA HIS A 130 3.10 -10.92 17.29
C HIS A 130 1.62 -10.63 17.00
N ALA A 131 0.71 -11.51 17.44
CA ALA A 131 -0.72 -11.46 17.09
C ALA A 131 -1.39 -10.10 17.36
N ALA A 132 -0.95 -9.37 18.39
CA ALA A 132 -1.46 -8.03 18.67
C ALA A 132 -1.25 -7.05 17.50
N TRP A 133 -0.11 -7.15 16.79
CA TRP A 133 0.19 -6.31 15.62
C TRP A 133 -0.64 -6.70 14.41
N CYS A 134 -0.89 -8.00 14.23
CA CYS A 134 -1.80 -8.51 13.21
C CYS A 134 -3.22 -7.94 13.41
N TRP A 135 -3.71 -7.96 14.65
CA TRP A 135 -5.01 -7.39 15.00
C TRP A 135 -5.05 -5.87 14.86
N LEU A 136 -3.98 -5.17 15.25
CA LEU A 136 -3.86 -3.73 15.05
C LEU A 136 -3.91 -3.37 13.55
N ALA A 137 -3.12 -4.03 12.72
CA ALA A 137 -3.10 -3.82 11.27
C ALA A 137 -4.47 -4.10 10.65
N THR A 138 -5.10 -5.21 11.03
CA THR A 138 -6.46 -5.57 10.58
C THR A 138 -7.46 -4.50 10.97
N GLY A 139 -7.42 -4.01 12.22
CA GLY A 139 -8.28 -2.94 12.70
C GLY A 139 -8.10 -1.65 11.90
N LEU A 140 -6.86 -1.27 11.57
CA LEU A 140 -6.57 -0.09 10.74
C LEU A 140 -7.14 -0.23 9.33
N VAL A 141 -7.02 -1.39 8.69
CA VAL A 141 -7.57 -1.65 7.36
C VAL A 141 -9.10 -1.62 7.35
N VAL A 142 -9.74 -2.21 8.37
CA VAL A 142 -11.20 -2.14 8.53
C VAL A 142 -11.65 -0.69 8.77
N MET A 143 -10.96 0.06 9.63
CA MET A 143 -11.25 1.48 9.85
C MET A 143 -11.10 2.31 8.57
N GLN A 144 -10.12 2.01 7.72
CA GLN A 144 -9.97 2.66 6.42
C GLN A 144 -11.20 2.44 5.55
N LEU A 145 -11.64 1.19 5.41
CA LEU A 145 -12.84 0.87 4.64
C LEU A 145 -14.06 1.62 5.17
N LEU A 146 -14.33 1.52 6.48
CA LEU A 146 -15.48 2.15 7.11
C LEU A 146 -15.48 3.68 6.99
N ASN A 147 -14.30 4.31 7.03
CA ASN A 147 -14.17 5.76 6.87
C ASN A 147 -14.53 6.26 5.46
N TYR A 148 -14.39 5.39 4.44
CA TYR A 148 -14.65 5.76 3.04
C TYR A 148 -15.90 5.11 2.43
N LEU A 149 -16.49 4.10 3.09
CA LEU A 149 -17.72 3.44 2.67
C LEU A 149 -18.91 4.39 2.47
N PRO A 150 -19.17 5.39 3.34
CA PRO A 150 -20.29 6.33 3.14
C PRO A 150 -19.95 7.46 2.16
N THR A 151 -18.87 7.33 1.38
CA THR A 151 -18.42 8.37 0.43
C THR A 151 -18.49 7.87 -1.00
N ARG A 152 -18.40 8.78 -1.97
CA ARG A 152 -18.26 8.43 -3.39
C ARG A 152 -17.02 7.58 -3.71
N TYR A 153 -16.05 7.51 -2.79
CA TYR A 153 -14.83 6.72 -2.93
C TYR A 153 -15.02 5.28 -2.45
N ALA A 154 -16.25 4.84 -2.13
CA ALA A 154 -16.55 3.50 -1.64
C ALA A 154 -15.95 2.38 -2.52
N SER A 155 -16.09 2.47 -3.84
CA SER A 155 -15.53 1.47 -4.77
C SER A 155 -14.01 1.41 -4.72
N ALA A 156 -13.34 2.57 -4.70
CA ALA A 156 -11.89 2.65 -4.53
C ALA A 156 -11.48 2.11 -3.15
N ALA A 157 -12.23 2.40 -2.09
CA ALA A 157 -11.97 1.91 -0.75
C ALA A 157 -12.11 0.38 -0.65
N CYS A 158 -13.11 -0.22 -1.29
CA CYS A 158 -13.24 -1.68 -1.37
C CYS A 158 -12.05 -2.31 -2.09
N MET A 159 -11.59 -1.73 -3.20
CA MET A 159 -10.39 -2.22 -3.91
C MET A 159 -9.12 -2.06 -3.07
N ALA A 160 -8.97 -0.93 -2.36
CA ALA A 160 -7.85 -0.71 -1.46
C ALA A 160 -7.86 -1.73 -0.32
N PHE A 161 -9.03 -1.96 0.29
CA PHE A 161 -9.23 -2.95 1.34
C PHE A 161 -8.86 -4.35 0.87
N LEU A 162 -9.34 -4.79 -0.30
CA LEU A 162 -8.99 -6.10 -0.86
C LEU A 162 -7.48 -6.21 -1.14
N GLY A 163 -6.89 -5.15 -1.68
CA GLY A 163 -5.44 -5.07 -1.89
C GLY A 163 -4.67 -5.19 -0.58
N GLN A 164 -4.98 -4.38 0.43
CA GLN A 164 -4.33 -4.41 1.74
C GLN A 164 -4.53 -5.74 2.46
N VAL A 165 -5.73 -6.31 2.42
CA VAL A 165 -6.01 -7.64 2.98
C VAL A 165 -5.17 -8.71 2.28
N SER A 166 -5.04 -8.67 0.94
CA SER A 166 -4.20 -9.66 0.24
C SER A 166 -2.72 -9.56 0.61
N VAL A 167 -2.19 -8.35 0.83
CA VAL A 167 -0.82 -8.15 1.32
C VAL A 167 -0.69 -8.61 2.77
N LEU A 168 -1.61 -8.20 3.64
CA LEU A 168 -1.53 -8.46 5.09
C LEU A 168 -1.89 -9.89 5.46
N LEU A 169 -2.74 -10.59 4.71
CA LEU A 169 -3.05 -12.00 4.99
C LEU A 169 -1.77 -12.82 4.96
N ASN A 170 -0.94 -12.65 3.93
CA ASN A 170 0.31 -13.39 3.83
C ASN A 170 1.30 -13.07 4.97
N VAL A 171 1.33 -11.81 5.41
CA VAL A 171 2.23 -11.37 6.48
C VAL A 171 1.75 -11.74 7.88
N CYS A 172 0.48 -11.51 8.18
CA CYS A 172 -0.08 -11.60 9.52
C CYS A 172 -0.70 -12.96 9.83
N PHE A 173 -1.11 -13.69 8.78
CA PHE A 173 -1.92 -14.90 8.88
C PHE A 173 -1.46 -15.90 7.82
N PRO A 174 -0.38 -16.66 8.06
CA PRO A 174 0.18 -17.62 7.10
C PRO A 174 -0.71 -18.87 6.93
N PHE A 175 -1.98 -18.67 6.59
CA PHE A 175 -2.93 -19.72 6.20
C PHE A 175 -2.79 -20.07 4.72
N VAL A 176 -2.05 -19.27 3.93
CA VAL A 176 -1.86 -19.48 2.49
C VAL A 176 -0.49 -20.11 2.25
N PRO A 177 -0.40 -21.29 1.60
CA PRO A 177 0.86 -21.95 1.27
C PRO A 177 1.84 -21.05 0.48
N ASP A 178 3.14 -21.23 0.74
CA ASP A 178 4.30 -20.42 0.31
C ASP A 178 4.41 -20.15 -1.22
N ASP A 179 3.69 -20.88 -2.07
CA ASP A 179 3.86 -20.80 -3.53
C ASP A 179 3.31 -19.52 -4.18
N THR A 180 2.53 -18.72 -3.46
CA THR A 180 1.92 -17.50 -3.99
C THR A 180 2.40 -16.29 -3.20
N ARG A 181 3.39 -15.56 -3.74
CA ARG A 181 3.86 -14.25 -3.27
C ARG A 181 2.70 -13.25 -3.25
N ALA A 182 1.92 -13.23 -2.17
CA ALA A 182 0.65 -12.50 -2.11
C ALA A 182 0.83 -10.98 -2.11
N ALA A 183 2.00 -10.48 -1.70
CA ALA A 183 2.39 -9.07 -1.84
C ALA A 183 2.26 -8.60 -3.31
N SER A 184 2.56 -9.48 -4.27
CA SER A 184 2.44 -9.21 -5.70
C SER A 184 0.98 -9.07 -6.16
N PHE A 185 0.01 -9.73 -5.53
CA PHE A 185 -1.42 -9.60 -5.88
C PHE A 185 -2.08 -8.37 -5.27
N GLY A 186 -1.55 -7.87 -4.16
CA GLY A 186 -2.09 -6.66 -3.53
C GLY A 186 -1.75 -5.38 -4.27
N LEU A 187 -0.54 -5.27 -4.83
CA LEU A 187 -0.11 -4.10 -5.60
C LEU A 187 -1.07 -3.72 -6.76
N PRO A 188 -1.48 -4.62 -7.66
CA PRO A 188 -2.41 -4.26 -8.74
C PRO A 188 -3.76 -3.79 -8.19
N LEU A 189 -4.29 -4.38 -7.12
CA LEU A 189 -5.55 -3.93 -6.51
C LEU A 189 -5.42 -2.53 -5.89
N LEU A 190 -4.31 -2.25 -5.20
CA LEU A 190 -4.00 -0.93 -4.64
C LEU A 190 -3.79 0.12 -5.75
N ALA A 191 -3.12 -0.26 -6.83
CA ALA A 191 -2.91 0.60 -7.99
C ALA A 191 -4.23 0.95 -8.67
N VAL A 192 -5.08 -0.04 -8.94
CA VAL A 192 -6.41 0.17 -9.54
C VAL A 192 -7.29 1.04 -8.62
N SER A 193 -7.27 0.80 -7.31
CA SER A 193 -7.95 1.68 -6.34
C SER A 193 -7.51 3.14 -6.47
N THR A 194 -6.20 3.38 -6.55
CA THR A 194 -5.63 4.74 -6.65
C THR A 194 -6.01 5.41 -7.97
N LEU A 195 -5.94 4.68 -9.08
CA LEU A 195 -6.38 5.15 -10.39
C LEU A 195 -7.88 5.49 -10.39
N LEU A 196 -8.71 4.63 -9.80
CA LEU A 196 -10.14 4.84 -9.67
C LEU A 196 -10.44 6.09 -8.83
N ALA A 197 -9.77 6.27 -7.70
CA ALA A 197 -9.89 7.46 -6.87
C ALA A 197 -9.50 8.75 -7.62
N ALA A 198 -8.46 8.70 -8.45
CA ALA A 198 -8.05 9.82 -9.30
C ALA A 198 -9.11 10.18 -10.34
N VAL A 199 -9.70 9.18 -11.02
CA VAL A 199 -10.79 9.37 -12.00
C VAL A 199 -12.03 9.97 -11.32
N LEU A 200 -12.44 9.43 -10.17
CA LEU A 200 -13.59 9.92 -9.41
C LEU A 200 -13.39 11.36 -8.93
N THR A 201 -12.16 11.76 -8.65
CA THR A 201 -11.83 13.14 -8.26
C THR A 201 -11.95 14.10 -9.43
N ARG A 202 -11.48 13.72 -10.63
CA ARG A 202 -11.56 14.56 -11.85
C ARG A 202 -12.99 14.82 -12.34
N ARG A 203 -13.91 13.84 -12.20
CA ARG A 203 -15.31 14.02 -12.60
C ARG A 203 -16.01 15.19 -11.87
N ARG A 204 -15.60 15.50 -10.63
CA ARG A 204 -16.16 16.62 -9.85
C ARG A 204 -15.75 17.99 -10.40
N THR A 205 -14.50 18.14 -10.82
CA THR A 205 -13.99 19.43 -11.32
C THR A 205 -14.60 19.81 -12.66
N PHE A 206 -15.00 18.83 -13.48
CA PHE A 206 -15.59 19.09 -14.79
C PHE A 206 -17.09 19.41 -14.72
N GLY A 207 -17.83 18.77 -13.81
CA GLY A 207 -19.27 19.00 -13.64
C GLY A 207 -19.68 20.27 -12.88
N ARG A 208 -18.72 21.07 -12.41
CA ARG A 208 -18.98 22.34 -11.67
C ARG A 208 -18.63 23.60 -12.45
N ARG A 209 -18.41 23.49 -13.77
CA ARG A 209 -18.45 24.66 -14.65
C ARG A 209 -19.93 24.93 -14.93
N GLU A 210 -20.60 25.62 -14.01
CA GLU A 210 -21.85 26.29 -14.38
C GLU A 210 -21.53 27.27 -15.52
N PRO A 211 -22.42 27.38 -16.53
CA PRO A 211 -22.24 28.40 -17.54
C PRO A 211 -22.21 29.75 -16.80
N GLU A 212 -21.13 30.50 -17.00
CA GLU A 212 -21.15 31.94 -16.77
C GLU A 212 -22.12 32.53 -17.80
N ASP A 213 -23.41 32.29 -17.61
CA ASP A 213 -24.46 32.99 -18.32
C ASP A 213 -24.53 34.37 -17.67
N GLY A 214 -23.64 35.21 -18.19
CA GLY A 214 -23.64 36.65 -18.01
C GLY A 214 -24.98 37.24 -18.45
N ILE A 215 -25.50 38.01 -17.51
CA ILE A 215 -26.38 39.18 -17.67
C ILE A 215 -25.91 40.06 -18.83
#